data_AF-A0A388KLC1-F1
#
_entry.id   AF-A0A388KLC1-F1
#
_cell.length_a   1.000
_cell.length_b   1.000
_cell.length_c   1.000
_cell.angle_alpha   90.00
_cell.angle_beta   90.00
_cell.angle_gamma   90.00
#
_symmetry.space_group_name_H-M   'P 1'
#
loop_
_entity.id
_entity.type
_entity.pdbx_description
1 polymer ?
#
loop_
_entity_poly.entity_id
_entity_poly.type
_entity_poly.pdbx_seq_one_letter_code
_entity_poly.pdbx_strand_id
1 'polypeptide(L)' 'MPLGIESVGRAMMLRARRGLYAGKVIRFGNKVSEEGGNKTRRTWKPNIHWKRVYSCTLDRMIRSNFVYV' A
#
# COMPACT_ATOMS: atom_id res chain seq x y z
N MET A 1 -16.15 -7.00 17.25
CA MET A 1 -15.66 -6.31 16.02
C MET A 1 -14.52 -7.14 15.44
N PRO A 2 -14.64 -7.79 14.26
CA PRO A 2 -13.53 -8.54 13.71
C PRO A 2 -12.53 -7.56 13.09
N LEU A 3 -11.27 -7.66 13.51
CA LEU A 3 -10.17 -6.89 12.97
C LEU A 3 -9.87 -7.40 11.55
N GLY A 4 -10.49 -6.77 10.55
CA GLY A 4 -10.25 -7.11 9.14
C GLY A 4 -8.78 -6.94 8.74
N ILE A 5 -8.37 -7.64 7.69
CA ILE A 5 -7.03 -7.66 7.06
C ILE A 5 -6.35 -6.28 6.96
N GLU A 6 -7.13 -5.20 6.88
CA GLU A 6 -6.64 -3.82 6.86
C GLU A 6 -5.84 -3.42 8.12
N SER A 7 -6.22 -3.91 9.29
CA SER A 7 -5.57 -3.63 10.58
C SER A 7 -4.15 -4.23 10.64
N VAL A 8 -3.98 -5.45 10.12
CA VAL A 8 -2.70 -6.16 10.02
C VAL A 8 -1.75 -5.41 9.10
N GLY A 9 -2.27 -4.85 8.00
CA GLY A 9 -1.52 -3.99 7.10
C GLY A 9 -0.87 -2.79 7.75
N ARG A 10 -1.61 -2.11 8.63
CA ARG A 10 -1.14 -0.97 9.43
C ARG A 10 -0.09 -1.36 10.48
N ALA A 11 -0.17 -2.58 10.99
CA ALA A 11 0.81 -3.13 11.94
C ALA A 11 2.13 -3.46 11.23
N MET A 12 2.07 -4.10 10.06
CA MET A 12 3.24 -4.62 9.35
C MET A 12 3.98 -3.58 8.50
N MET A 13 3.26 -2.61 7.90
CA MET A 13 3.87 -1.56 7.09
C MET A 13 3.91 -0.24 7.87
N LEU A 14 5.06 0.12 8.44
CA LEU A 14 5.23 1.40 9.16
C LEU A 14 4.89 2.62 8.28
N ARG A 15 5.12 2.52 6.96
CA ARG A 15 4.71 3.57 6.02
C ARG A 15 3.20 3.73 5.91
N ALA A 16 2.41 2.66 6.10
CA ALA A 16 0.95 2.69 6.08
C ALA A 16 0.36 3.63 7.13
N ARG A 17 1.07 3.84 8.23
CA ARG A 17 0.66 4.72 9.33
C ARG A 17 0.78 6.20 8.98
N ARG A 18 1.61 6.56 7.99
CA ARG A 18 1.98 7.94 7.67
C ARG A 18 1.38 8.46 6.35
N GLY A 19 0.55 7.68 5.67
CA GLY A 19 -0.02 8.05 4.37
C GLY A 19 -1.35 7.38 4.10
N LEU A 20 -1.97 7.74 2.98
CA LEU A 20 -3.28 7.26 2.58
C LEU A 20 -3.12 6.12 1.57
N TYR A 21 -3.00 4.90 2.12
CA TYR A 21 -2.79 3.68 1.34
C TYR A 21 -4.07 2.90 1.02
N ALA A 22 -5.25 3.37 1.48
CA ALA A 22 -6.57 2.75 1.22
C ALA A 22 -6.58 1.23 1.48
N GLY A 23 -6.01 0.80 2.62
CA GLY A 23 -5.92 -0.62 2.99
C GLY A 23 -4.94 -1.47 2.14
N LYS A 24 -4.32 -0.90 1.10
CA LYS A 24 -3.34 -1.61 0.26
C LYS A 24 -2.01 -1.75 1.00
N VAL A 25 -1.49 -2.97 1.00
CA VAL A 25 -0.25 -3.34 1.68
C VAL A 25 0.74 -3.95 0.70
N ILE A 26 2.01 -4.00 1.11
CA ILE A 26 3.02 -4.78 0.39
C ILE A 26 2.64 -6.25 0.51
N ARG A 27 2.52 -6.94 -0.62
CA ARG A 27 2.27 -8.39 -0.66
C ARG A 27 3.57 -9.13 -0.94
N PHE A 28 3.77 -10.24 -0.25
CA PHE A 28 4.90 -11.14 -0.47
C PHE A 28 4.44 -12.44 -1.11
N GLY A 29 5.28 -13.04 -1.94
CA GLY A 29 5.03 -14.34 -2.53
C GLY A 29 6.17 -14.73 -3.46
N ASN A 30 5.88 -15.52 -4.48
CA ASN A 30 6.90 -16.07 -5.36
C ASN A 30 6.57 -15.74 -6.83
N LYS A 31 7.61 -15.48 -7.62
CA LYS A 31 7.54 -15.62 -9.08
C LYS A 31 7.82 -17.09 -9.40
N VAL A 32 6.95 -17.72 -10.18
CA VAL A 32 7.10 -19.11 -10.63
C VAL A 32 7.57 -19.07 -12.08
N SER A 33 8.58 -19.85 -12.46
CA SER A 33 8.99 -19.98 -13.86
C SER A 33 7.96 -20.81 -14.65
N GLU A 34 7.72 -20.45 -15.91
CA GLU A 34 6.75 -21.13 -16.77
C GLU A 34 7.14 -22.58 -17.08
N GLU A 35 8.42 -22.84 -17.30
CA GLU A 35 8.90 -24.11 -17.86
C GLU A 35 9.53 -25.06 -16.82
N GLY A 36 10.00 -24.51 -15.69
CA GLY A 36 10.78 -25.27 -14.70
C GLY A 36 10.26 -25.20 -13.27
N GLY A 37 9.12 -24.56 -13.02
CA GLY A 37 8.50 -24.46 -11.70
C GLY A 37 9.34 -23.77 -10.60
N ASN A 38 10.46 -23.15 -10.97
CA ASN A 38 11.39 -22.54 -10.02
C ASN A 38 10.71 -21.36 -9.32
N LYS A 39 10.79 -21.33 -7.99
CA LYS A 39 10.14 -20.33 -7.14
C LYS A 39 11.18 -19.34 -6.62
N THR A 40 11.11 -18.10 -7.10
CA THR A 40 11.94 -16.99 -6.58
C THR A 40 11.08 -16.06 -5.74
N ARG A 41 11.57 -15.65 -4.55
CA ARG A 41 10.84 -14.69 -3.69
C ARG A 41 10.61 -13.38 -4.44
N ARG A 42 9.38 -12.88 -4.38
CA ARG A 42 8.96 -11.60 -4.98
C ARG A 42 8.16 -10.77 -3.98
N THR A 43 8.27 -9.46 -4.15
CA THR A 43 7.48 -8.47 -3.43
C THR A 43 6.64 -7.66 -4.42
N TRP A 44 5.34 -7.52 -4.18
CA TRP A 44 4.46 -6.61 -4.91
C TRP A 44 4.21 -5.37 -4.07
N LYS A 45 4.68 -4.24 -4.58
CA LYS A 45 4.50 -2.93 -3.96
C LYS A 45 3.25 -2.27 -4.54
N PRO A 46 2.41 -1.62 -3.73
CA PRO A 46 1.32 -0.82 -4.26
C PRO A 46 1.87 0.39 -5.04
N ASN A 47 1.11 0.88 -6.01
CA ASN A 47 1.53 2.02 -6.83
C ASN A 47 1.36 3.34 -6.06
N ILE A 48 2.46 3.85 -5.49
CA ILE A 48 2.45 4.97 -4.55
C ILE A 48 3.06 6.20 -5.20
N HIS A 49 2.37 7.32 -5.09
CA HIS A 49 2.78 8.59 -5.65
C HIS A 49 2.53 9.74 -4.66
N TRP A 50 3.37 10.77 -4.77
CA TRP A 50 3.26 11.98 -3.96
C TRP A 50 2.32 12.95 -4.66
N LYS A 51 1.23 13.33 -3.98
CA LYS A 51 0.28 14.30 -4.51
C LYS A 51 -0.11 15.33 -3.47
N ARG A 52 -0.55 16.48 -3.95
CA ARG A 52 -1.21 17.50 -3.13
C ARG A 52 -2.71 17.42 -3.39
N VAL A 53 -3.51 17.33 -2.34
CA VAL A 53 -4.98 17.30 -2.41
C VAL A 53 -5.50 18.48 -1.62
N TYR A 54 -6.47 19.20 -2.19
CA TYR A 54 -7.10 20.32 -1.52
C TYR A 54 -8.12 19.81 -0.49
N SER A 55 -8.08 20.36 0.71
CA SER A 55 -9.09 20.13 1.74
C SER A 55 -9.93 21.38 1.89
N CYS A 56 -11.23 21.27 1.58
CA CYS A 56 -12.18 22.37 1.72
C CYS A 56 -12.35 22.82 3.18
N THR A 57 -12.34 21.90 4.14
CA THR A 57 -12.49 22.23 5.56
C THR A 57 -11.28 22.98 6.13
N LEU A 58 -10.08 22.70 5.61
CA LEU A 58 -8.83 23.32 6.09
C LEU A 58 -8.37 24.46 5.18
N ASP A 59 -9.13 24.76 4.13
CA ASP A 59 -8.84 25.71 3.05
C ASP A 59 -7.37 25.71 2.61
N ARG A 60 -6.80 24.51 2.43
CA ARG A 60 -5.38 24.37 2.08
C ARG A 60 -5.08 23.09 1.33
N MET A 61 -3.97 23.12 0.59
CA MET A 61 -3.46 21.96 -0.12
C MET A 61 -2.54 21.12 0.77
N ILE A 62 -2.93 19.88 1.04
CA ILE A 62 -2.19 18.94 1.91
C ILE A 62 -1.40 17.99 1.02
N ARG A 63 -0.11 17.82 1.34
CA ARG A 63 0.75 16.83 0.67
C ARG A 63 0.66 15.49 1.39
N SER A 64 0.30 14.44 0.68
CA SER A 64 0.31 13.07 1.22
C SER A 64 0.67 12.04 0.15
N ASN A 65 1.07 10.85 0.61
CA ASN A 65 1.27 9.69 -0.24
C ASN A 65 -0.09 9.08 -0.55
N PHE A 66 -0.41 8.97 -1.84
CA PHE A 66 -1.63 8.36 -2.32
C PHE A 66 -1.32 7.15 -3.18
N VAL A 67 -2.19 6.15 -3.09
CA VAL A 67 -2.21 5.05 -4.04
C VAL A 67 -3.15 5.41 -5.19
N TYR A 68 -2.70 5.21 -6.42
CA TYR A 68 -3.54 5.31 -7.60
C TYR A 68 -4.28 3.98 -7.84
N VAL A 69 -5.50 4.07 -8.34
CA VAL A 69 -6.26 2.95 -8.91
C VAL A 69 -6.04 2.99 -10.41
#